data_AF-A0AAV7JNQ9-F1
#
_entry.id   AF-A0AAV7JNQ9-F1
#
_cell.length_a   1.000
_cell.length_b   1.000
_cell.length_c   1.000
_cell.angle_alpha   90.00
_cell.angle_beta   90.00
_cell.angle_gamma   90.00
#
_symmetry.space_group_name_H-M   'P 1'
#
loop_
_entity.id
_entity.type
_entity.pdbx_description
1 polymer ?
#
loop_
_entity_poly.entity_id
_entity_poly.type
_entity_poly.pdbx_seq_one_letter_code
_entity_poly.pdbx_strand_id
1 'polypeptide(L)'
;MRSGTFTWLPTSRVIKDSMKFTREFLCEKSGLRIDQPSSDGGTTSTENMARQCFLNKNNFIYWVSTLISEDMREPINTLHNNLSVLLRIFNCNHTVDTDKLNSLCKDTYESILSNFPWTNVTPSLHRILAHSTELIPDCNGGFGLKNFSKKQWRFAIN
;
A
#
# COMPACT_ATOMS: atom_id res chain seq x y z
N MET A 1 -21.25 25.11 -20.45
CA MET A 1 -20.67 24.77 -19.14
C MET A 1 -19.37 24.02 -19.39
N ARG A 2 -18.21 24.58 -19.03
CA ARG A 2 -16.93 23.90 -19.18
C ARG A 2 -16.82 22.85 -18.08
N SER A 3 -16.77 21.58 -18.47
CA SER A 3 -16.43 20.46 -17.60
C SER A 3 -15.02 20.67 -17.06
N GLY A 4 -14.91 21.14 -15.82
CA GLY A 4 -13.63 21.26 -15.12
C GLY A 4 -13.09 19.87 -14.85
N THR A 5 -12.10 19.44 -15.62
CA THR A 5 -11.26 18.31 -15.24
C THR A 5 -10.48 18.70 -13.99
N PHE A 6 -10.80 18.07 -12.86
CA PHE A 6 -10.07 18.23 -11.61
C PHE A 6 -8.66 17.63 -11.80
N THR A 7 -7.70 18.46 -12.18
CA THR A 7 -6.31 18.03 -12.38
C THR A 7 -5.62 17.91 -11.02
N TRP A 8 -5.12 16.72 -10.71
CA TRP A 8 -4.25 16.43 -9.56
C TRP A 8 -2.91 17.16 -9.71
N LEU A 9 -2.87 18.46 -9.41
CA LEU A 9 -1.63 19.21 -9.33
C LEU A 9 -1.31 19.47 -7.86
N PRO A 10 -0.22 18.91 -7.28
CA PRO A 10 0.24 19.27 -5.94
C PRO A 10 0.89 20.66 -6.01
N THR A 11 0.05 21.67 -6.18
CA THR A 11 0.48 23.03 -6.50
C THR A 11 0.38 23.98 -5.33
N SER A 12 -0.33 23.61 -4.25
CA SER A 12 -0.36 24.44 -3.07
C SER A 12 0.96 24.33 -2.30
N ARG A 13 1.45 25.48 -1.84
CA ARG A 13 2.62 25.58 -0.97
C ARG A 13 2.44 24.76 0.31
N VAL A 14 1.21 24.74 0.82
CA VAL A 14 0.81 23.96 2.01
C VAL A 14 1.12 22.47 1.84
N ILE A 15 0.72 21.85 0.72
CA ILE A 15 1.00 20.42 0.49
C ILE A 15 2.50 20.16 0.44
N LYS A 16 3.27 21.02 -0.24
CA LYS A 16 4.73 20.86 -0.34
C LYS A 16 5.42 20.98 1.03
N ASP A 17 5.00 21.95 1.84
CA ASP A 17 5.55 22.18 3.17
C ASP A 17 5.18 21.04 4.13
N SER A 18 3.91 20.57 4.09
CA SER A 18 3.47 19.39 4.85
C SER A 18 4.22 18.12 4.45
N MET A 19 4.40 17.87 3.14
CA MET A 19 5.18 16.73 2.65
C MET A 19 6.63 16.79 3.14
N LYS A 20 7.26 17.96 3.09
CA LYS A 20 8.62 18.15 3.58
C LYS A 20 8.71 17.85 5.08
N PHE A 21 7.81 18.44 5.88
CA PHE A 21 7.74 18.20 7.33
C PHE A 21 7.56 16.71 7.66
N THR A 22 6.61 16.04 7.02
CA THR A 22 6.35 14.61 7.22
C THR A 22 7.59 13.76 6.90
N ARG A 23 8.28 14.04 5.80
CA ARG A 23 9.50 13.30 5.42
C ARG A 23 10.62 13.48 6.45
N GLU A 24 10.84 14.71 6.92
CA GLU A 24 11.86 15.02 7.93
C GLU A 24 11.54 14.35 9.26
N PHE A 25 10.30 14.49 9.74
CA PHE A 25 9.83 13.87 10.98
C PHE A 25 9.95 12.35 10.95
N LEU A 26 9.46 11.69 9.89
CA LEU A 26 9.53 10.23 9.79
C LEU A 26 10.97 9.74 9.67
N CYS A 27 11.83 10.49 8.95
CA CYS A 27 13.25 10.16 8.88
C CYS A 27 13.93 10.26 10.26
N GLU A 28 13.62 11.31 11.03
CA GLU A 28 14.16 11.49 12.38
C GLU A 28 13.72 10.36 13.33
N LYS A 29 12.42 10.01 13.31
CA LYS A 29 11.84 9.06 14.28
C LYS A 29 12.02 7.59 13.93
N SER A 30 11.98 7.25 12.64
CA SER A 30 12.07 5.86 12.18
C SER A 30 13.41 5.51 11.53
N GLY A 31 14.26 6.50 11.24
CA GLY A 31 15.50 6.31 10.47
C GLY A 31 15.27 6.06 8.97
N LEU A 32 14.02 6.11 8.50
CA LEU A 32 13.64 5.78 7.12
C LEU A 32 13.55 7.04 6.25
N ARG A 33 14.39 7.08 5.20
CA ARG A 33 14.35 8.13 4.18
C ARG A 33 13.26 7.84 3.15
N ILE A 34 12.05 8.33 3.40
CA ILE A 34 10.89 8.06 2.54
C ILE A 34 10.68 9.21 1.57
N ASP A 35 10.35 8.86 0.31
CA ASP A 35 9.90 9.81 -0.71
C ASP A 35 10.87 11.00 -0.94
N GLN A 36 12.18 10.74 -0.77
CA GLN A 36 13.23 11.71 -1.09
C GLN A 36 13.67 11.51 -2.54
N PRO A 37 14.00 12.58 -3.28
CA PRO A 37 14.53 12.45 -4.63
C PRO A 37 15.84 11.67 -4.61
N SER A 38 15.97 10.69 -5.50
CA SER A 38 17.23 9.97 -5.73
C SER A 38 18.04 10.68 -6.82
N SER A 39 19.38 10.55 -6.78
CA SER A 39 20.28 11.09 -7.81
C SER A 39 20.00 10.53 -9.21
N ASP A 40 19.50 9.30 -9.26
CA ASP A 40 19.32 8.52 -10.50
C ASP A 40 17.92 8.69 -11.10
N GLY A 41 17.15 9.68 -10.61
CA GLY A 41 15.73 9.83 -10.90
C GLY A 41 14.84 8.97 -9.99
N GLY A 42 13.60 9.39 -9.80
CA GLY A 42 12.64 8.71 -8.92
C GLY A 42 12.80 9.07 -7.44
N THR A 43 12.39 8.16 -6.54
CA THR A 43 12.36 8.39 -5.09
C THR A 43 13.11 7.31 -4.32
N THR A 44 13.47 7.59 -3.07
CA THR A 44 14.10 6.63 -2.14
C THR A 44 13.17 5.48 -1.70
N SER A 45 11.95 5.43 -2.23
CA SER A 45 10.93 4.40 -1.97
C SER A 45 11.27 3.08 -2.68
N THR A 46 12.41 2.51 -2.31
CA THR A 46 12.90 1.21 -2.81
C THR A 46 12.15 0.05 -2.17
N GLU A 47 12.30 -1.16 -2.73
CA GLU A 47 11.72 -2.38 -2.17
C GLU A 47 12.17 -2.64 -0.71
N ASN A 48 13.44 -2.34 -0.39
CA ASN A 48 13.94 -2.45 0.98
C ASN A 48 13.26 -1.45 1.91
N MET A 49 13.03 -0.22 1.44
CA MET A 49 12.29 0.80 2.20
C MET A 49 10.86 0.35 2.46
N ALA A 50 10.16 -0.12 1.43
CA ALA A 50 8.81 -0.65 1.58
C ALA A 50 8.76 -1.78 2.61
N ARG A 51 9.71 -2.73 2.56
CA ARG A 51 9.82 -3.79 3.58
C ARG A 51 9.95 -3.22 4.98
N GLN A 52 10.81 -2.23 5.20
CA GLN A 52 10.97 -1.60 6.52
C GLN A 52 9.68 -0.93 7.00
N CYS A 53 8.89 -0.32 6.12
CA CYS A 53 7.61 0.31 6.48
C CYS A 53 6.53 -0.70 6.92
N PHE A 54 6.55 -1.92 6.37
CA PHE A 54 5.61 -3.00 6.72
C PHE A 54 6.15 -3.97 7.77
N LEU A 55 7.41 -3.80 8.19
CA LEU A 55 7.99 -4.49 9.33
C LEU A 55 7.78 -3.64 10.59
N ASN A 56 7.32 -4.26 11.68
CA ASN A 56 7.11 -3.56 12.96
C ASN A 56 8.43 -3.19 13.68
N LYS A 57 9.56 -3.14 12.96
CA LYS A 57 10.88 -2.94 13.55
C LYS A 57 11.15 -1.49 13.93
N ASN A 58 10.63 -0.54 13.14
CA ASN A 58 10.94 0.88 13.27
C ASN A 58 9.75 1.71 13.78
N ASN A 59 8.70 1.05 14.30
CA ASN A 59 7.45 1.69 14.74
C ASN A 59 6.86 2.65 13.70
N PHE A 60 7.03 2.34 12.41
CA PHE A 60 6.73 3.27 11.33
C PHE A 60 5.26 3.75 11.36
N ILE A 61 4.32 2.82 11.47
CA ILE A 61 2.89 3.15 11.52
C ILE A 61 2.48 3.92 12.78
N TYR A 62 3.17 3.68 13.91
CA TYR A 62 2.97 4.47 15.13
C TYR A 62 3.32 5.93 14.88
N TRP A 63 4.49 6.21 14.29
CA TRP A 63 4.89 7.58 13.97
C TRP A 63 3.96 8.25 12.95
N VAL A 64 3.51 7.52 11.92
CA VAL A 64 2.48 8.01 10.99
C VAL A 64 1.20 8.38 11.73
N SER A 65 0.76 7.56 12.69
CA SER A 65 -0.45 7.81 13.48
C SER A 65 -0.36 9.08 14.35
N THR A 66 0.84 9.53 14.70
CA THR A 66 1.05 10.80 15.43
C THR A 66 0.91 12.05 14.55
N LEU A 67 0.99 11.89 13.23
CA LEU A 67 0.93 12.99 12.26
C LEU A 67 -0.47 13.24 11.70
N ILE A 68 -1.42 12.35 11.99
CA ILE A 68 -2.79 12.42 11.47
C ILE A 68 -3.78 12.69 12.60
N SER A 69 -4.99 13.10 12.22
CA SER A 69 -6.09 13.33 13.15
C SER A 69 -6.52 12.03 13.84
N GLU A 70 -7.08 12.15 15.04
CA GLU A 70 -7.37 10.99 15.91
C GLU A 70 -8.39 10.03 15.30
N ASP A 71 -9.36 10.56 14.58
CA ASP A 71 -10.39 9.82 13.82
C ASP A 71 -9.79 8.96 12.71
N MET A 72 -8.64 9.34 12.15
CA MET A 72 -7.95 8.60 11.09
C MET A 72 -6.96 7.56 11.60
N ARG A 73 -6.69 7.52 12.92
CA ARG A 73 -5.70 6.59 13.50
C ARG A 73 -6.14 5.13 13.39
N GLU A 74 -7.37 4.79 13.74
CA GLU A 74 -7.84 3.41 13.62
C GLU A 74 -7.88 2.98 12.13
N PRO A 75 -8.49 3.76 11.21
CA PRO A 75 -8.53 3.37 9.81
C PRO A 75 -7.16 3.14 9.18
N ILE A 76 -6.17 4.00 9.47
CA ILE A 76 -4.82 3.83 8.90
C ILE A 76 -4.11 2.61 9.47
N ASN A 77 -4.28 2.32 10.76
CA ASN A 77 -3.67 1.17 11.42
C ASN A 77 -4.27 -0.13 10.89
N THR A 78 -5.58 -0.19 10.77
CA THR A 78 -6.30 -1.35 10.21
C THR A 78 -5.89 -1.58 8.75
N LEU A 79 -5.84 -0.53 7.93
CA LEU A 79 -5.38 -0.62 6.55
C LEU A 79 -3.92 -1.11 6.46
N HIS A 80 -3.02 -0.54 7.27
CA HIS A 80 -1.61 -0.94 7.29
C HIS A 80 -1.43 -2.40 7.71
N ASN A 81 -2.19 -2.86 8.71
CA ASN A 81 -2.17 -4.25 9.16
C ASN A 81 -2.68 -5.21 8.08
N ASN A 82 -3.82 -4.90 7.44
CA ASN A 82 -4.36 -5.73 6.38
C ASN A 82 -3.40 -5.85 5.20
N LEU A 83 -2.82 -4.73 4.75
CA LEU A 83 -1.81 -4.73 3.69
C LEU A 83 -0.54 -5.48 4.11
N SER A 84 -0.11 -5.37 5.37
CA SER A 84 1.02 -6.14 5.89
C SER A 84 0.77 -7.64 5.82
N VAL A 85 -0.44 -8.10 6.17
CA VAL A 85 -0.85 -9.51 6.10
C VAL A 85 -0.90 -9.97 4.65
N LEU A 86 -1.57 -9.22 3.77
CA LEU A 86 -1.67 -9.53 2.34
C LEU A 86 -0.29 -9.66 1.69
N LEU A 87 0.62 -8.71 1.93
CA LEU A 87 1.98 -8.76 1.40
C LEU A 87 2.77 -9.97 1.92
N ARG A 88 2.50 -10.45 3.14
CA ARG A 88 3.11 -11.69 3.67
C ARG A 88 2.53 -12.94 3.02
N ILE A 89 1.22 -12.97 2.78
CA ILE A 89 0.54 -14.06 2.06
C ILE A 89 1.11 -14.17 0.65
N PHE A 90 1.25 -13.05 -0.07
CA PHE A 90 1.82 -13.07 -1.43
C PHE A 90 3.29 -13.48 -1.45
N ASN A 91 4.04 -13.20 -0.39
CA ASN A 91 5.46 -13.57 -0.27
C ASN A 91 5.69 -14.89 0.48
N CYS A 92 4.66 -15.72 0.69
CA CYS A 92 4.82 -17.03 1.30
C CYS A 92 4.92 -18.16 0.26
N ASN A 93 5.44 -19.33 0.68
CA ASN A 93 5.47 -20.57 -0.10
C ASN A 93 4.52 -21.63 0.49
N HIS A 94 3.52 -21.19 1.26
CA HIS A 94 2.58 -22.07 1.95
C HIS A 94 1.21 -22.02 1.27
N THR A 95 0.38 -23.01 1.57
CA THR A 95 -1.03 -22.98 1.20
C THR A 95 -1.73 -21.84 1.92
N VAL A 96 -2.65 -21.20 1.21
CA VAL A 96 -3.43 -20.05 1.64
C VAL A 96 -4.88 -20.48 1.67
N ASP A 97 -5.56 -20.14 2.76
CA ASP A 97 -7.01 -20.28 2.86
C ASP A 97 -7.66 -19.19 1.97
N THR A 98 -8.20 -19.63 0.84
CA THR A 98 -8.67 -18.76 -0.24
C THR A 98 -9.92 -17.97 0.17
N ASP A 99 -10.78 -18.56 1.00
CA ASP A 99 -12.00 -17.90 1.49
C ASP A 99 -11.66 -16.78 2.47
N LYS A 100 -10.69 -17.03 3.36
CA LYS A 100 -10.18 -16.00 4.27
C LYS A 100 -9.43 -14.90 3.52
N LEU A 101 -8.64 -15.25 2.51
CA LEU A 101 -7.98 -14.26 1.65
C LEU A 101 -9.01 -13.37 0.95
N ASN A 102 -10.06 -13.97 0.37
CA ASN A 102 -11.11 -13.24 -0.32
C ASN A 102 -11.83 -12.27 0.61
N SER A 103 -12.19 -12.73 1.80
CA SER A 103 -12.81 -11.89 2.83
C SER A 103 -11.89 -10.73 3.21
N LEU A 104 -10.61 -11.00 3.49
CA LEU A 104 -9.63 -9.96 3.82
C LEU A 104 -9.45 -8.91 2.71
N CYS A 105 -9.37 -9.34 1.45
CA CYS A 105 -9.25 -8.44 0.31
C CYS A 105 -10.49 -7.55 0.15
N LYS A 106 -11.68 -8.15 0.24
CA LYS A 106 -12.96 -7.43 0.15
C LYS A 106 -13.13 -6.42 1.28
N ASP A 107 -12.94 -6.85 2.52
CA ASP A 107 -13.06 -5.99 3.71
C ASP A 107 -12.05 -4.83 3.65
N THR A 108 -10.84 -5.10 3.18
CA THR A 108 -9.82 -4.04 2.99
C THR A 108 -10.24 -3.04 1.92
N TYR A 109 -10.80 -3.51 0.80
CA TYR A 109 -11.26 -2.64 -0.27
C TYR A 109 -12.43 -1.76 0.18
N GLU A 110 -13.43 -2.35 0.86
CA GLU A 110 -14.58 -1.62 1.41
C GLU A 110 -14.16 -0.61 2.48
N SER A 111 -13.19 -0.96 3.33
CA SER A 111 -12.61 -0.04 4.33
C SER A 111 -11.91 1.15 3.68
N ILE A 112 -11.19 0.95 2.57
CA ILE A 112 -10.57 2.06 1.82
C ILE A 112 -11.64 3.03 1.30
N LEU A 113 -12.68 2.50 0.64
CA LEU A 113 -13.74 3.34 0.07
C LEU A 113 -14.52 4.11 1.14
N SER A 114 -14.76 3.49 2.29
CA SER A 114 -15.54 4.08 3.37
C SER A 114 -14.77 5.14 4.15
N ASN A 115 -13.50 4.88 4.48
CA ASN A 115 -12.70 5.76 5.35
C ASN A 115 -11.86 6.79 4.59
N PHE A 116 -11.57 6.55 3.31
CA PHE A 116 -10.70 7.41 2.50
C PHE A 116 -11.38 7.82 1.18
N PRO A 117 -12.59 8.41 1.19
CA PRO A 117 -13.35 8.71 -0.03
C PRO A 117 -12.65 9.70 -0.98
N TRP A 118 -11.66 10.43 -0.47
CA TRP A 118 -10.82 11.37 -1.21
C TRP A 118 -9.67 10.68 -1.96
N THR A 119 -9.37 9.40 -1.69
CA THR A 119 -8.27 8.67 -2.30
C THR A 119 -8.73 7.87 -3.52
N ASN A 120 -7.91 7.86 -4.57
CA ASN A 120 -8.12 6.97 -5.70
C ASN A 120 -7.36 5.67 -5.47
N VAL A 121 -8.05 4.52 -5.57
CA VAL A 121 -7.38 3.21 -5.50
C VAL A 121 -6.48 3.07 -6.72
N THR A 122 -5.17 2.98 -6.50
CA THR A 122 -4.20 2.84 -7.59
C THR A 122 -4.42 1.53 -8.36
N PRO A 123 -4.10 1.46 -9.66
CA PRO A 123 -4.24 0.22 -10.44
C PRO A 123 -3.46 -0.97 -9.87
N SER A 124 -2.36 -0.73 -9.17
CA SER A 124 -1.59 -1.79 -8.49
C SER A 124 -2.33 -2.33 -7.27
N LEU A 125 -2.87 -1.44 -6.43
CA LEU A 125 -3.63 -1.84 -5.25
C LEU A 125 -4.94 -2.52 -5.63
N HIS A 126 -5.65 -1.99 -6.64
CA HIS A 126 -6.85 -2.63 -7.17
C HIS A 126 -6.56 -4.05 -7.67
N ARG A 127 -5.48 -4.24 -8.45
CA ARG A 127 -5.12 -5.57 -8.94
C ARG A 127 -4.82 -6.56 -7.82
N ILE A 128 -4.14 -6.09 -6.76
CA ILE A 128 -3.90 -6.90 -5.57
C ILE A 128 -5.23 -7.29 -4.91
N LEU A 129 -6.11 -6.33 -4.62
CA LEU A 129 -7.33 -6.62 -3.86
C LEU A 129 -8.38 -7.38 -4.68
N ALA A 130 -8.48 -7.12 -5.99
CA ALA A 130 -9.51 -7.70 -6.84
C ALA A 130 -9.10 -9.04 -7.49
N HIS A 131 -7.84 -9.20 -7.90
CA HIS A 131 -7.43 -10.37 -8.69
C HIS A 131 -6.58 -11.38 -7.93
N SER A 132 -5.99 -11.02 -6.78
CA SER A 132 -5.19 -11.99 -6.01
C SER A 132 -6.00 -13.21 -5.55
N THR A 133 -7.30 -13.02 -5.36
CA THR A 133 -8.30 -14.02 -4.96
C THR A 133 -8.65 -15.01 -6.07
N GLU A 134 -8.36 -14.66 -7.32
CA GLU A 134 -8.50 -15.53 -8.49
C GLU A 134 -7.14 -16.21 -8.78
N LEU A 135 -6.06 -15.42 -8.75
CA LEU A 135 -4.71 -15.90 -9.09
C LEU A 135 -4.16 -16.98 -8.14
N ILE A 136 -4.39 -16.84 -6.83
CA ILE A 136 -3.88 -17.81 -5.85
C ILE A 136 -4.56 -19.18 -5.97
N PRO A 137 -5.91 -19.29 -5.90
CA PRO A 137 -6.58 -20.57 -6.08
C PRO A 137 -6.41 -21.13 -7.48
N ASP A 138 -6.72 -20.33 -8.51
CA ASP A 138 -6.93 -20.87 -9.86
C ASP A 138 -5.62 -21.01 -10.64
N CYS A 139 -4.66 -20.11 -10.41
CA CYS A 139 -3.41 -20.08 -11.18
C CYS A 139 -2.19 -20.60 -10.40
N ASN A 140 -2.26 -20.68 -9.08
CA ASN A 140 -1.14 -21.10 -8.23
C ASN A 140 -1.48 -22.23 -7.25
N GLY A 141 -2.58 -22.94 -7.47
CA GLY A 141 -2.95 -24.14 -6.70
C GLY A 141 -3.14 -23.88 -5.20
N GLY A 142 -3.53 -22.66 -4.83
CA GLY A 142 -3.72 -22.24 -3.44
C GLY A 142 -2.43 -21.87 -2.71
N PHE A 143 -1.27 -21.78 -3.37
CA PHE A 143 -0.02 -21.35 -2.75
C PHE A 143 0.21 -19.84 -2.85
N GLY A 144 0.99 -19.28 -1.93
CA GLY A 144 1.49 -17.90 -2.03
C GLY A 144 2.32 -17.64 -3.31
N LEU A 145 2.39 -16.38 -3.73
CA LEU A 145 2.87 -15.95 -5.05
C LEU A 145 4.40 -15.76 -5.13
N LYS A 146 5.15 -16.16 -4.10
CA LYS A 146 6.61 -15.95 -4.02
C LYS A 146 7.38 -16.62 -5.16
N ASN A 147 6.87 -17.74 -5.68
CA ASN A 147 7.46 -18.46 -6.82
C ASN A 147 6.83 -18.08 -8.18
N PHE A 148 5.87 -17.17 -8.21
CA PHE A 148 5.22 -16.73 -9.45
C PHE A 148 6.15 -15.78 -10.21
N SER A 149 6.67 -16.22 -11.35
CA SER A 149 7.60 -15.40 -12.14
C SER A 149 6.88 -14.15 -12.69
N LYS A 150 7.61 -13.02 -12.85
CA LYS A 150 7.07 -11.78 -13.46
C LYS A 150 6.41 -12.01 -14.83
N LYS A 151 6.80 -13.06 -15.57
CA LYS A 151 6.16 -13.46 -16.83
C LYS A 151 4.79 -14.07 -16.59
N GLN A 152 4.66 -15.02 -15.67
CA GLN A 152 3.38 -15.67 -15.33
C GLN A 152 2.36 -14.66 -14.80
N TRP A 153 2.81 -13.67 -14.02
CA TRP A 153 1.98 -12.53 -13.61
C TRP A 153 1.36 -11.76 -14.77
N ARG A 154 2.07 -11.58 -15.90
CA ARG A 154 1.54 -10.81 -17.05
C ARG A 154 0.53 -11.59 -17.89
N PHE A 155 0.56 -12.92 -17.84
CA PHE A 155 -0.32 -13.77 -18.65
C PHE A 155 -1.63 -14.11 -17.96
N ALA A 156 -1.66 -14.10 -16.62
CA ALA A 156 -2.88 -14.43 -15.86
C ALA A 156 -3.87 -13.26 -15.72
N ILE A 157 -3.60 -12.11 -16.35
CA ILE A 157 -4.40 -10.87 -16.26
C ILE A 157 -4.65 -10.21 -17.63
N ASN A 158 -4.50 -10.96 -18.72
CA ASN A 158 -5.02 -10.61 -20.05
C ASN A 158 -6.14 -11.58 -20.41
#